data_AF-A0A423S3I4-F1
#
_entry.id   AF-A0A423S3I4-F1
#
_cell.length_a   1.000
_cell.length_b   1.000
_cell.length_c   1.000
_cell.angle_alpha   90.00
_cell.angle_beta   90.00
_cell.angle_gamma   90.00
#
_symmetry.space_group_name_H-M   'P 1'
#
loop_
_entity.id
_entity.type
_entity.pdbx_description
1 polymer ?
#
loop_
_entity_poly.entity_id
_entity_poly.type
_entity_poly.pdbx_seq_one_letter_code
_entity_poly.pdbx_strand_id
1 'polypeptide(L)' 'MTDNPPRPTPRLRHVKPGQIIVLKHETKPRKLIETDGKYGYFDGMKASLCHEVDKSLMVFGDGAGWRVKESPTYPHKL' A
#
# COMPACT_ATOMS: atom_id res chain seq x y z
N MET A 1 24.79 -16.29 -13.05
CA MET A 1 24.27 -15.70 -11.81
C MET A 1 23.19 -14.71 -12.19
N THR A 2 21.92 -15.07 -12.06
CA THR A 2 20.82 -14.11 -12.25
C THR A 2 20.71 -13.27 -10.99
N ASP A 3 21.61 -12.28 -10.87
CA ASP A 3 21.56 -11.24 -9.85
C ASP A 3 20.39 -10.31 -10.17
N ASN A 4 19.17 -10.76 -9.90
CA ASN A 4 18.05 -9.84 -9.77
C ASN A 4 18.18 -9.21 -8.38
N PRO A 5 18.51 -7.91 -8.26
CA PRO A 5 18.61 -7.27 -6.96
C PRO A 5 17.29 -7.45 -6.19
N PRO A 6 17.34 -7.65 -4.87
CA PRO A 6 16.13 -7.83 -4.08
C PRO A 6 15.22 -6.62 -4.26
N ARG A 7 13.96 -6.87 -4.63
CA ARG A 7 12.97 -5.81 -4.82
C ARG A 7 12.82 -5.03 -3.51
N PRO A 8 12.74 -3.68 -3.56
CA PRO A 8 12.59 -2.87 -2.34
C PRO A 8 11.31 -3.25 -1.59
N THR A 9 11.22 -2.94 -0.30
CA THR A 9 9.98 -3.19 0.48
C THR A 9 8.88 -2.20 0.09
N PRO A 10 7.63 -2.64 -0.12
CA PRO A 10 6.53 -1.72 -0.39
C PRO A 10 6.22 -0.90 0.88
N ARG A 11 6.02 0.40 0.70
CA ARG A 11 5.72 1.37 1.76
C ARG A 11 4.46 2.15 1.43
N LEU A 12 3.88 2.79 2.43
CA LEU A 12 2.63 3.56 2.30
C LEU A 12 2.72 4.67 1.24
N ARG A 13 3.90 5.28 1.02
CA ARG A 13 4.12 6.26 -0.07
C ARG A 13 3.80 5.76 -1.48
N HIS A 14 3.71 4.44 -1.69
CA HIS A 14 3.37 3.84 -2.98
C HIS A 14 1.86 3.66 -3.18
N VAL A 15 1.06 4.05 -2.18
CA VAL A 15 -0.40 3.90 -2.14
C VAL A 15 -1.04 5.27 -2.37
N LYS A 16 -2.07 5.32 -3.22
CA LYS A 16 -2.84 6.53 -3.50
C LYS A 16 -4.07 6.62 -2.59
N PRO A 17 -4.52 7.82 -2.21
CA PRO A 17 -5.82 8.04 -1.60
C PRO A 17 -6.94 7.29 -2.36
N GLY A 18 -7.85 6.68 -1.61
CA GLY A 18 -8.92 5.83 -2.13
C GLY A 18 -8.59 4.34 -2.18
N GLN A 19 -7.32 3.94 -2.11
CA GLN A 19 -6.91 2.53 -2.18
C GLN A 19 -6.96 1.83 -0.82
N ILE A 20 -7.23 0.52 -0.85
CA ILE A 20 -7.27 -0.35 0.33
C ILE A 20 -5.93 -1.09 0.45
N ILE A 21 -5.33 -1.03 1.64
CA ILE A 21 -4.09 -1.74 1.98
C ILE A 21 -4.17 -2.35 3.37
N VAL A 22 -3.15 -3.14 3.72
CA VAL A 22 -2.88 -3.59 5.10
C VAL A 22 -1.50 -3.07 5.46
N LEU A 23 -1.36 -2.42 6.62
CA LEU A 23 -0.06 -2.01 7.15
C LEU A 23 0.70 -3.24 7.65
N LYS A 24 2.03 -3.21 7.55
CA LYS A 24 2.87 -4.30 8.05
C LYS A 24 2.63 -4.49 9.56
N HIS A 25 2.43 -5.73 9.99
CA HIS A 25 2.08 -6.12 11.37
C HIS A 25 0.63 -5.83 11.79
N GLU A 26 -0.22 -5.36 10.88
CA GLU A 26 -1.66 -5.36 11.07
C GLU A 26 -2.33 -6.47 10.26
N THR A 27 -3.55 -6.85 10.64
CA THR A 27 -4.39 -7.79 9.89
C THR A 27 -5.60 -7.10 9.25
N LYS A 28 -5.91 -5.87 9.67
CA LYS A 28 -7.11 -5.14 9.24
C LYS A 28 -6.83 -4.36 7.94
N PRO A 29 -7.62 -4.60 6.87
CA PRO A 29 -7.59 -3.73 5.69
C PRO A 29 -8.11 -2.33 6.02
N ARG A 30 -7.46 -1.32 5.44
CA ARG A 30 -7.80 0.10 5.64
C ARG A 30 -7.77 0.84 4.31
N LYS A 31 -8.75 1.73 4.11
CA LYS A 31 -8.78 2.66 2.99
C LYS A 31 -7.98 3.90 3.35
N LEU A 32 -6.96 4.21 2.56
CA LEU A 32 -6.21 5.46 2.68
C LEU A 32 -7.13 6.61 2.28
N ILE A 33 -7.36 7.57 3.18
CA ILE A 33 -8.27 8.70 2.95
C ILE A 33 -7.52 9.84 2.27
N GLU A 34 -6.38 10.23 2.84
CA GLU A 34 -5.56 11.33 2.37
C GLU A 34 -4.09 11.11 2.75
N THR A 35 -3.21 11.90 2.15
CA THR A 35 -1.78 11.93 2.46
C THR A 35 -1.28 13.36 2.52
N ASP A 36 -0.39 13.65 3.45
CA ASP A 36 0.44 14.86 3.42
C ASP A 36 1.89 14.51 3.03
N GLY A 37 2.86 15.40 3.27
CA GLY A 37 4.27 15.15 2.96
C GLY A 37 4.97 14.08 3.82
N LYS A 38 4.34 13.59 4.90
CA LYS A 38 4.94 12.70 5.91
C LYS A 38 4.06 11.52 6.33
N TYR A 39 2.74 11.68 6.27
CA TYR A 39 1.76 10.74 6.80
C TYR A 39 0.66 10.42 5.78
N GLY A 40 0.13 9.20 5.89
CA GLY A 40 -1.16 8.81 5.34
C GLY A 40 -2.19 8.71 6.46
N TYR A 41 -3.40 9.17 6.18
CA TYR A 41 -4.50 9.25 7.13
C TYR A 41 -5.57 8.21 6.77
N PHE A 42 -6.06 7.53 7.80
CA PHE A 42 -7.13 6.54 7.74
C PHE A 42 -8.20 6.91 8.76
N ASP A 43 -9.32 6.19 8.74
CA ASP A 43 -10.36 6.38 9.75
C ASP A 43 -9.82 6.09 11.16
N GLY A 44 -9.76 7.14 11.99
CA GLY A 44 -9.30 7.10 13.37
C GLY A 44 -7.78 6.92 13.58
N MET A 45 -6.94 6.94 12.53
CA MET A 45 -5.50 6.78 12.69
C MET A 45 -4.67 7.43 11.57
N LYS A 46 -3.36 7.61 11.82
CA LYS A 46 -2.38 7.97 10.80
C LYS A 46 -1.15 7.08 10.87
N ALA A 47 -0.48 6.89 9.74
CA ALA A 47 0.79 6.16 9.67
C ALA A 47 1.80 6.93 8.81
N SER A 48 3.10 6.77 9.09
CA SER A 48 4.13 7.39 8.28
C SER A 48 4.08 6.88 6.83
N LEU A 49 4.36 7.74 5.85
CA LEU A 49 4.56 7.34 4.46
C LEU A 49 5.71 6.34 4.26
N CYS A 50 6.61 6.25 5.24
CA CYS A 50 7.68 5.25 5.24
C CYS A 50 7.22 3.89 5.80
N HIS A 51 6.05 3.81 6.42
CA HIS A 51 5.57 2.59 7.04
C HIS A 51 5.39 1.48 5.98
N GLU A 52 5.81 0.27 6.31
CA GLU A 52 5.72 -0.87 5.40
C GLU A 52 4.26 -1.29 5.21
N VAL A 53 3.93 -1.77 4.02
CA VAL A 53 2.62 -2.34 3.73
C VAL A 53 2.75 -3.83 3.43
N ASP A 54 1.67 -4.58 3.61
CA ASP A 54 1.66 -5.99 3.26
C ASP A 54 1.85 -6.16 1.74
N LYS A 55 2.90 -6.91 1.38
CA LYS A 55 3.26 -7.24 0.01
C LYS A 55 2.18 -8.09 -0.68
N SER A 56 1.30 -8.76 0.07
CA SER A 56 0.20 -9.54 -0.48
C SER A 56 -0.75 -8.70 -1.35
N LEU A 57 -0.91 -7.41 -1.04
CA LEU A 57 -1.76 -6.45 -1.76
C LEU A 57 -0.99 -5.55 -2.74
N MET A 58 0.30 -5.80 -2.93
CA MET A 58 1.17 -4.95 -3.75
C MET A 58 1.75 -5.73 -4.93
N VAL A 59 1.92 -5.06 -6.06
CA VAL A 59 2.64 -5.56 -7.23
C VAL A 59 3.76 -4.60 -7.58
N PHE A 60 4.93 -5.15 -7.91
CA PHE A 60 6.07 -4.38 -8.41
C PHE A 60 6.00 -4.39 -9.93
N GLY A 61 5.66 -3.24 -10.52
CA GLY A 61 5.67 -3.07 -11.97
C GLY A 61 7.08 -2.85 -12.49
N ASP A 62 7.39 -3.45 -13.64
CA ASP A 62 8.67 -3.22 -14.31
C ASP A 62 8.79 -1.74 -14.73
N GLY A 63 9.83 -1.05 -14.27
CA GLY A 63 10.02 0.40 -14.44
C GLY A 63 9.06 1.33 -13.67
N ALA A 64 7.96 0.82 -13.11
CA ALA A 64 6.92 1.64 -12.45
C ALA A 64 6.96 1.60 -10.91
N GLY A 65 7.78 0.71 -10.33
CA GLY A 65 7.87 0.54 -8.88
C GLY A 65 6.66 -0.16 -8.26
N TRP A 66 6.45 0.04 -6.97
CA TRP A 66 5.33 -0.56 -6.24
C TRP A 66 4.01 0.14 -6.53
N ARG A 67 2.96 -0.64 -6.71
CA ARG A 67 1.57 -0.18 -6.75
C ARG A 67 0.65 -1.17 -6.05
N VAL A 68 -0.50 -0.71 -5.60
CA VAL A 68 -1.57 -1.58 -5.09
C VAL A 68 -2.05 -2.47 -6.23
N LYS A 69 -2.26 -3.76 -5.96
CA LYS A 69 -2.87 -4.68 -6.92
C LYS A 69 -4.26 -4.16 -7.27
N GLU A 70 -4.57 -4.14 -8.56
CA GLU A 70 -5.93 -3.96 -9.05
C GLU A 70 -6.70 -5.26 -8.71
N SER A 71 -7.10 -5.43 -7.46
CA SER A 71 -8.09 -6.43 -7.12
C SER A 71 -9.45 -5.94 -7.61
N PRO A 72 -10.27 -6.81 -8.22
CA PRO A 72 -11.61 -6.44 -8.63
C PRO A 72 -12.32 -6.01 -7.36
N THR A 73 -12.78 -4.76 -7.33
CA THR A 73 -13.89 -4.27 -6.49
C THR A 73 -14.29 -5.23 -5.38
N TYR A 74 -13.95 -4.93 -4.11
CA TYR A 74 -14.84 -5.38 -3.03
C TYR A 74 -16.21 -4.83 -3.40
N PRO A 75 -17.22 -5.66 -3.69
CA PRO A 75 -18.54 -5.13 -4.02
C PRO A 75 -18.97 -4.32 -2.80
N HIS A 76 -19.19 -3.03 -3.02
CA HIS A 76 -20.07 -2.26 -2.16
C HIS A 76 -21.39 -3.05 -2.10
N LYS A 77 -21.58 -3.87 -1.07
CA LYS A 77 -22.92 -4.18 -0.60
C LYS A 77 -23.35 -2.97 0.24
N LEU A 78 -24.05 -2.06 -0.44
CA LEU A 78 -25.06 -1.20 0.16
C LEU A 78 -26.06 -2.07 0.94
#